data_AF-A0AAX6I204-F1
#
_entry.id   AF-A0AAX6I204-F1
#
_cell.length_a   1.000
_cell.length_b   1.000
_cell.length_c   1.000
_cell.angle_alpha   90.00
_cell.angle_beta   90.00
_cell.angle_gamma   90.00
#
_symmetry.space_group_name_H-M   'P 1'
#
loop_
_entity.id
_entity.type
_entity.pdbx_description
1 polymer ?
#
loop_
_entity_poly.entity_id
_entity_poly.type
_entity_poly.pdbx_seq_one_letter_code
_entity_poly.pdbx_strand_id
1 'polypeptide(L)'
;MAAEGSDLKARAEREILGFLQTHEEIADSHQFASDVGIDHAEIESVIKSLSAFQFVDSKDIKKDRLLLTEEGKTYAANGSPEFQVFMAVPSDGISRPELEKKVGAQIFKIGSSQAIKSNWVMIKNNWVSRKPETDHAKDDVKDLLKKIEDGQVVDDKDVTMLKKRKLIVLQTSKGYSLRKGPNFAPERKKFATDLTREHIVSGEWKYLEFKDYNLDAAQEQPIQSGYLHPLLKAWCARKFWRYFFRWVSRRCQQIILSRAVFGILTHYFNHNNTLRVIHMIHFFLKFLLLPGNYLKIMFRK
;
A
#
# COMPACT_ATOMS: atom_id res chain seq x y z
N MET A 1 -16.71 -10.28 -18.87
CA MET A 1 -16.17 -10.21 -17.49
C MET A 1 -16.19 -8.81 -16.88
N ALA A 2 -15.60 -7.75 -17.47
CA ALA A 2 -15.63 -6.41 -16.85
C ALA A 2 -17.05 -5.77 -16.80
N ALA A 3 -17.89 -6.02 -17.82
CA ALA A 3 -19.26 -5.49 -17.87
C ALA A 3 -20.19 -6.13 -16.82
N GLU A 4 -20.13 -7.46 -16.63
CA GLU A 4 -20.96 -8.18 -15.66
C GLU A 4 -20.66 -7.77 -14.21
N GLY A 5 -19.38 -7.56 -13.88
CA GLY A 5 -19.00 -7.07 -12.55
C GLY A 5 -19.47 -5.64 -12.26
N SER A 6 -19.62 -4.81 -13.30
CA SER A 6 -20.15 -3.45 -13.15
C SER A 6 -21.66 -3.43 -12.88
N ASP A 7 -22.40 -4.39 -13.46
CA ASP A 7 -23.84 -4.50 -13.30
C ASP A 7 -24.23 -4.99 -11.90
N LEU A 8 -23.49 -5.96 -11.36
CA LEU A 8 -23.69 -6.44 -9.98
C LEU A 8 -23.49 -5.34 -8.94
N LYS A 9 -22.49 -4.48 -9.11
CA LYS A 9 -22.25 -3.32 -8.23
C LYS A 9 -23.36 -2.29 -8.33
N ALA A 10 -23.83 -2.00 -9.54
CA ALA A 10 -24.95 -1.08 -9.74
C ALA A 10 -26.26 -1.64 -9.16
N ARG A 11 -26.45 -2.96 -9.19
CA ARG A 11 -27.56 -3.63 -8.52
C ARG A 11 -27.43 -3.52 -7.00
N ALA A 12 -26.28 -3.89 -6.43
CA ALA A 12 -26.04 -3.80 -4.99
C ALA A 12 -26.22 -2.37 -4.46
N GLU A 13 -25.76 -1.36 -5.19
CA GLU A 13 -25.95 0.06 -4.84
C GLU A 13 -27.43 0.44 -4.77
N ARG A 14 -28.23 0.05 -5.79
CA ARG A 14 -29.68 0.31 -5.81
C ARG A 14 -30.40 -0.39 -4.67
N GLU A 15 -30.04 -1.63 -4.35
CA GLU A 15 -30.65 -2.38 -3.25
C GLU A 15 -30.32 -1.73 -1.89
N ILE A 16 -29.06 -1.32 -1.66
CA ILE A 16 -28.66 -0.65 -0.41
C ILE A 16 -29.41 0.68 -0.25
N LEU A 17 -29.41 1.53 -1.30
CA LEU A 17 -30.05 2.84 -1.24
C LEU A 17 -31.58 2.72 -1.16
N GLY A 18 -32.19 1.77 -1.88
CA GLY A 18 -33.62 1.50 -1.83
C GLY A 18 -34.07 0.94 -0.46
N PHE A 19 -33.26 0.07 0.14
CA PHE A 19 -33.53 -0.43 1.49
C PHE A 19 -33.42 0.69 2.52
N LEU A 20 -32.36 1.50 2.45
CA LEU A 20 -32.19 2.68 3.31
C LEU A 20 -33.24 3.75 3.04
N GLN A 21 -33.88 3.81 1.88
CA GLN A 21 -34.98 4.73 1.65
C GLN A 21 -36.18 4.39 2.55
N THR A 22 -36.48 3.10 2.69
CA THR A 22 -37.63 2.59 3.47
C THR A 22 -37.29 2.39 4.94
N HIS A 23 -36.07 1.98 5.26
CA HIS A 23 -35.58 1.69 6.61
C HIS A 23 -34.48 2.67 7.02
N GLU A 24 -34.44 3.07 8.29
CA GLU A 24 -33.44 4.06 8.74
C GLU A 24 -32.03 3.50 8.87
N GLU A 25 -31.89 2.18 9.08
CA GLU A 25 -30.61 1.52 9.35
C GLU A 25 -30.57 0.09 8.82
N ILE A 26 -29.41 -0.32 8.30
CA ILE A 26 -29.06 -1.72 8.07
C ILE A 26 -28.13 -2.14 9.21
N ALA A 27 -28.59 -3.06 10.06
CA ALA A 27 -27.86 -3.46 11.27
C ALA A 27 -26.62 -4.32 10.98
N ASP A 28 -26.69 -5.21 9.98
CA ASP A 28 -25.56 -6.06 9.57
C ASP A 28 -25.56 -6.30 8.06
N SER A 29 -24.48 -5.90 7.41
CA SER A 29 -24.29 -6.10 5.98
C SER A 29 -24.24 -7.57 5.55
N HIS A 30 -23.86 -8.52 6.42
CA HIS A 30 -23.88 -9.95 6.06
C HIS A 30 -25.28 -10.52 5.95
N GLN A 31 -26.19 -10.10 6.84
CA GLN A 31 -27.60 -10.51 6.78
C GLN A 31 -28.24 -9.94 5.53
N PHE A 32 -28.01 -8.64 5.29
CA PHE A 32 -28.47 -7.97 4.09
C PHE A 32 -27.95 -8.62 2.80
N ALA A 33 -26.68 -9.00 2.75
CA ALA A 33 -26.09 -9.72 1.62
C ALA A 33 -26.79 -11.06 1.34
N SER A 34 -27.15 -11.79 2.40
CA SER A 34 -27.87 -13.06 2.31
C SER A 34 -29.30 -12.87 1.82
N ASP A 35 -29.99 -11.82 2.28
CA ASP A 35 -31.38 -11.52 1.91
C ASP A 35 -31.51 -11.10 0.44
N VAL A 36 -30.55 -10.30 -0.05
CA VAL A 36 -30.51 -9.82 -1.43
C VAL A 36 -29.90 -10.86 -2.40
N GLY A 37 -29.18 -11.85 -1.85
CA GLY A 37 -28.50 -12.89 -2.63
C GLY A 37 -27.29 -12.38 -3.41
N ILE A 38 -26.58 -11.38 -2.88
CA ILE A 38 -25.36 -10.82 -3.47
C ILE A 38 -24.18 -11.15 -2.55
N ASP A 39 -23.02 -11.44 -3.14
CA ASP A 39 -21.82 -11.71 -2.37
C ASP A 39 -21.41 -10.50 -1.49
N HIS A 40 -21.00 -10.78 -0.26
CA HIS A 40 -20.65 -9.75 0.71
C HIS A 40 -19.48 -8.87 0.25
N ALA A 41 -18.52 -9.40 -0.52
CA ALA A 41 -17.38 -8.62 -0.99
C ALA A 41 -17.80 -7.52 -1.98
N GLU A 42 -18.80 -7.79 -2.83
CA GLU A 42 -19.34 -6.80 -3.75
C GLU A 42 -20.09 -5.70 -3.00
N ILE A 43 -20.93 -6.08 -2.02
CA ILE A 43 -21.63 -5.14 -1.13
C ILE A 43 -20.63 -4.28 -0.33
N GLU A 44 -19.58 -4.89 0.24
CA GLU A 44 -18.53 -4.17 0.96
C GLU A 44 -17.84 -3.13 0.07
N SER A 45 -17.57 -3.47 -1.20
CA SER A 45 -16.97 -2.55 -2.16
C SER A 45 -17.87 -1.34 -2.43
N VAL A 46 -19.18 -1.56 -2.55
CA VAL A 46 -20.18 -0.52 -2.77
C VAL A 46 -20.36 0.34 -1.53
N ILE A 47 -20.44 -0.26 -0.33
CA ILE A 47 -20.51 0.45 0.96
C ILE A 47 -19.33 1.41 1.10
N LYS A 48 -18.10 0.95 0.84
CA LYS A 48 -16.91 1.80 0.90
C LYS A 48 -16.98 2.95 -0.11
N SER A 49 -17.50 2.69 -1.31
CA SER A 49 -17.72 3.76 -2.29
C SER A 49 -18.75 4.76 -1.77
N LEU A 50 -19.93 4.32 -1.34
CA LEU A 50 -21.00 5.21 -0.84
C LEU A 50 -20.56 6.02 0.37
N SER A 51 -19.79 5.41 1.28
CA SER A 51 -19.21 6.10 2.45
C SER A 51 -18.20 7.17 2.04
N ALA A 52 -17.36 6.91 1.03
CA ALA A 52 -16.40 7.90 0.53
C ALA A 52 -17.08 9.18 -0.02
N PHE A 53 -18.31 9.06 -0.54
CA PHE A 53 -19.11 10.20 -1.02
C PHE A 53 -20.09 10.73 0.04
N GLN A 54 -20.01 10.23 1.29
CA GLN A 54 -20.88 10.62 2.41
C GLN A 54 -22.38 10.39 2.16
N PHE A 55 -22.72 9.44 1.29
CA PHE A 55 -24.10 8.99 1.07
C PHE A 55 -24.60 8.14 2.23
N VAL A 56 -23.70 7.33 2.80
CA VAL A 56 -24.00 6.37 3.86
C VAL A 56 -22.92 6.48 4.93
N ASP A 57 -23.35 6.52 6.18
CA ASP A 57 -22.45 6.40 7.33
C ASP A 57 -22.30 4.93 7.69
N SER A 58 -21.09 4.39 7.50
CA SER A 58 -20.77 3.00 7.81
C SER A 58 -20.03 2.88 9.14
N LYS A 59 -20.51 2.00 10.03
CA LYS A 59 -19.83 1.62 11.26
C LYS A 59 -19.32 0.18 11.15
N ASP A 60 -18.04 -0.01 11.45
CA ASP A 60 -17.41 -1.33 11.44
C ASP A 60 -17.93 -2.21 12.58
N ILE A 61 -18.39 -3.41 12.25
CA ILE A 61 -18.79 -4.45 13.19
C ILE A 61 -17.82 -5.62 13.04
N LYS A 62 -17.20 -6.03 14.14
CA LYS A 62 -16.38 -7.25 14.16
C LYS A 62 -17.17 -8.37 14.82
N LYS A 63 -17.39 -9.46 14.09
CA LYS A 63 -18.02 -10.67 14.62
C LYS A 63 -17.00 -11.79 14.57
N ASP A 64 -16.54 -12.18 15.75
CA ASP A 64 -15.65 -13.31 15.93
C ASP A 64 -16.48 -14.58 16.11
N ARG A 65 -16.24 -15.57 15.26
CA ARG A 65 -16.83 -16.90 15.37
C ARG A 65 -15.72 -17.93 15.54
N LEU A 66 -15.91 -18.86 16.48
CA LEU A 66 -15.03 -20.00 16.64
C LEU A 66 -15.50 -21.08 15.66
N LEU A 67 -14.61 -21.47 14.75
CA LEU A 67 -14.84 -22.58 13.84
C LEU A 67 -13.91 -23.74 14.16
N LEU A 68 -14.43 -24.96 14.01
CA LEU A 68 -13.62 -26.16 14.06
C LEU A 68 -12.76 -26.29 12.80
N THR A 69 -11.52 -26.70 12.98
CA THR A 69 -10.67 -27.14 11.86
C THR A 69 -11.12 -28.51 11.36
N GLU A 70 -10.61 -28.92 10.19
CA GLU A 70 -10.90 -30.27 9.68
C GLU A 70 -10.46 -31.36 10.68
N GLU A 71 -9.33 -31.16 11.38
CA GLU A 71 -8.92 -32.02 12.49
C GLU A 71 -9.92 -31.95 13.66
N GLY A 72 -10.36 -30.75 14.06
CA GLY A 72 -11.38 -30.58 15.09
C GLY A 72 -12.69 -31.31 14.79
N LYS A 73 -13.17 -31.26 13.54
CA LYS A 73 -14.38 -31.98 13.09
C LYS A 73 -14.21 -33.49 13.18
N THR A 74 -13.06 -34.01 12.75
CA THR A 74 -12.77 -35.45 12.84
C THR A 74 -12.74 -35.94 14.29
N TYR A 75 -12.22 -35.14 15.23
CA TYR A 75 -12.24 -35.48 16.65
C TYR A 75 -13.61 -35.30 17.30
N ALA A 76 -14.43 -34.35 16.84
CA ALA A 76 -15.82 -34.23 17.28
C ALA A 76 -16.64 -35.50 16.91
N ALA A 77 -16.37 -36.09 15.75
CA ALA A 77 -17.01 -37.34 15.30
C ALA A 77 -16.43 -38.58 15.99
N ASN A 78 -15.12 -38.81 15.82
CA ASN A 78 -14.45 -40.06 16.22
C ASN A 78 -13.99 -40.08 17.68
N GLY A 79 -14.09 -38.95 18.39
CA GLY A 79 -13.51 -38.77 19.73
C GLY A 79 -12.08 -38.28 19.69
N SER A 80 -11.58 -37.77 20.81
CA SER A 80 -10.25 -37.21 20.90
C SER A 80 -9.16 -38.28 20.70
N PRO A 81 -7.97 -37.91 20.16
CA PRO A 81 -6.86 -38.84 19.99
C PRO A 81 -6.44 -39.55 21.27
N GLU A 82 -6.56 -38.87 22.40
CA GLU A 82 -6.26 -39.39 23.74
C GLU A 82 -7.23 -40.51 24.12
N PHE A 83 -8.51 -40.27 23.88
CA PHE A 83 -9.58 -41.21 24.19
C PHE A 83 -9.53 -42.43 23.26
N GLN A 84 -9.21 -42.22 21.98
CA GLN A 84 -8.99 -43.33 21.03
C GLN A 84 -7.81 -44.22 21.45
N VAL A 85 -6.70 -43.63 21.90
CA VAL A 85 -5.56 -44.39 22.43
C VAL A 85 -5.94 -45.12 23.72
N PHE A 86 -6.65 -44.46 24.64
CA PHE A 86 -7.12 -45.06 25.89
C PHE A 86 -8.07 -46.26 25.65
N MET A 87 -8.96 -46.15 24.67
CA MET A 87 -9.89 -47.21 24.30
C MET A 87 -9.21 -48.40 23.61
N ALA A 88 -8.13 -48.13 22.86
CA ALA A 88 -7.34 -49.17 22.21
C ALA A 88 -6.41 -49.94 23.15
N VAL A 89 -6.13 -49.42 24.36
CA VAL A 89 -5.32 -50.07 25.39
C VAL A 89 -6.22 -50.94 26.28
N PRO A 90 -6.06 -52.28 26.26
CA PRO A 90 -6.76 -53.18 27.17
C PRO A 90 -6.23 -53.04 28.61
N SER A 91 -6.97 -53.57 29.60
CA SER A 91 -6.57 -53.56 31.02
C SER A 91 -5.18 -54.17 31.26
N ASP A 92 -4.83 -55.19 30.47
CA ASP A 92 -3.57 -55.93 30.59
C ASP A 92 -2.37 -55.18 29.97
N GLY A 93 -2.65 -54.06 29.28
CA GLY A 93 -1.67 -53.28 28.53
C GLY A 93 -1.35 -53.87 27.15
N ILE A 94 -0.66 -53.09 26.33
CA ILE A 94 -0.31 -53.45 24.95
C ILE A 94 1.10 -52.96 24.62
N SER A 95 1.76 -53.65 23.69
CA SER A 95 3.05 -53.21 23.16
C SER A 95 2.88 -51.95 22.31
N ARG A 96 3.85 -51.03 22.40
CA ARG A 96 3.87 -49.79 21.59
C ARG A 96 3.66 -50.01 20.07
N PRO A 97 4.34 -50.98 19.40
CA PRO A 97 4.16 -51.16 17.96
C PRO A 97 2.79 -51.73 17.58
N GLU A 98 2.15 -52.51 18.44
CA GLU A 98 0.79 -53.01 18.20
C GLU A 98 -0.26 -51.90 18.35
N LEU A 99 -0.06 -51.01 19.31
CA LEU A 99 -0.93 -49.85 19.51
C LEU A 99 -0.85 -48.87 18.33
N GLU A 100 0.36 -48.66 17.79
CA GLU A 100 0.58 -47.83 16.60
C GLU A 100 -0.14 -48.39 15.36
N LYS A 101 -0.16 -49.73 15.20
CA LYS A 101 -0.90 -50.40 14.10
C LYS A 101 -2.41 -50.28 14.24
N LYS A 102 -2.94 -50.29 15.48
CA LYS A 102 -4.40 -50.24 15.73
C LYS A 102 -4.99 -48.84 15.58
N VAL A 103 -4.28 -47.81 16.02
CA VAL A 103 -4.79 -46.42 16.07
C VAL A 103 -4.26 -45.56 14.91
N GLY A 104 -3.15 -45.98 14.29
CA GLY A 104 -2.46 -45.25 13.23
C GLY A 104 -1.39 -44.30 13.78
N ALA A 105 -0.28 -44.16 13.04
CA ALA A 105 0.94 -43.48 13.50
C ALA A 105 0.72 -42.01 13.93
N GLN A 106 -0.14 -41.28 13.21
CA GLN A 106 -0.39 -39.86 13.48
C GLN A 106 -1.18 -39.64 14.78
N ILE A 107 -2.28 -40.38 14.96
CA ILE A 107 -3.13 -40.31 16.16
C ILE A 107 -2.37 -40.88 17.36
N PHE A 108 -1.60 -41.96 17.17
CA PHE A 108 -0.77 -42.55 18.21
C PHE A 108 0.25 -41.55 18.78
N LYS A 109 0.97 -40.82 17.91
CA LYS A 109 1.98 -39.84 18.34
C LYS A 109 1.37 -38.69 19.16
N ILE A 110 0.25 -38.14 18.68
CA ILE A 110 -0.42 -37.00 19.31
C ILE A 110 -1.17 -37.44 20.57
N GLY A 111 -1.97 -38.50 20.46
CA GLY A 111 -2.80 -39.06 21.52
C GLY A 111 -1.98 -39.62 22.68
N SER A 112 -0.86 -40.31 22.44
CA SER A 112 -0.04 -40.86 23.53
C SER A 112 0.62 -39.77 24.36
N SER A 113 1.17 -38.73 23.73
CA SER A 113 1.78 -37.61 24.47
C SER A 113 0.79 -36.93 25.40
N GLN A 114 -0.45 -36.81 24.93
CA GLN A 114 -1.46 -36.08 25.64
C GLN A 114 -2.20 -36.95 26.67
N ALA A 115 -2.43 -38.24 26.40
CA ALA A 115 -2.93 -39.21 27.38
C ALA A 115 -1.96 -39.39 28.57
N ILE A 116 -0.64 -39.27 28.36
CA ILE A 116 0.34 -39.26 29.45
C ILE A 116 0.19 -38.00 30.31
N LYS A 117 0.02 -36.82 29.69
CA LYS A 117 -0.20 -35.55 30.42
C LYS A 117 -1.51 -35.56 31.21
N SER A 118 -2.55 -36.18 30.66
CA SER A 118 -3.86 -36.39 31.29
C SER A 118 -3.85 -37.54 32.31
N ASN A 119 -2.70 -38.19 32.54
CA ASN A 119 -2.51 -39.32 33.46
C ASN A 119 -3.35 -40.58 33.14
N TRP A 120 -3.88 -40.71 31.92
CA TRP A 120 -4.72 -41.86 31.53
C TRP A 120 -3.92 -43.13 31.25
N VAL A 121 -2.69 -42.96 30.76
CA VAL A 121 -1.83 -44.04 30.29
C VAL A 121 -0.41 -43.86 30.83
N MET A 122 0.24 -44.97 31.16
CA MET A 122 1.65 -45.02 31.58
C MET A 122 2.45 -45.87 30.59
N ILE A 123 3.62 -45.37 30.17
CA ILE A 123 4.55 -46.11 29.32
C ILE A 123 5.78 -46.49 30.14
N LYS A 124 6.04 -47.79 30.29
CA LYS A 124 7.25 -48.35 30.92
C LYS A 124 7.89 -49.35 29.97
N ASN A 125 9.17 -49.18 29.64
CA ASN A 125 9.97 -50.13 28.83
C ASN A 125 9.23 -50.68 27.59
N ASN A 126 8.66 -49.78 26.78
CA ASN A 126 7.89 -50.10 25.57
C ASN A 126 6.53 -50.81 25.78
N TRP A 127 6.11 -50.93 27.04
CA TRP A 127 4.78 -51.41 27.44
C TRP A 127 3.88 -50.24 27.82
N VAL A 128 2.66 -50.23 27.29
CA VAL A 128 1.66 -49.19 27.52
C VAL A 128 0.55 -49.77 28.39
N SER A 129 0.41 -49.31 29.63
CA SER A 129 -0.63 -49.76 30.56
C SER A 129 -1.59 -48.63 30.95
N ARG A 130 -2.84 -48.98 31.20
CA ARG A 130 -3.85 -48.05 31.73
C ARG A 130 -3.63 -47.83 33.23
N LYS A 131 -3.90 -46.62 33.73
CA LYS A 131 -3.97 -46.41 35.19
C LYS A 131 -5.34 -46.86 35.73
N PRO A 132 -5.41 -47.54 36.88
CA PRO A 132 -6.66 -48.09 37.40
C PRO A 132 -7.69 -47.02 37.84
N GLU A 133 -7.27 -45.78 38.07
CA GLU A 133 -8.17 -44.68 38.47
C GLU A 133 -8.98 -44.08 37.30
N THR A 134 -8.76 -44.50 36.05
CA THR A 134 -9.31 -43.85 34.86
C THR A 134 -10.33 -44.66 34.08
N ASP A 135 -10.89 -45.74 34.65
CA ASP A 135 -11.87 -46.61 33.97
C ASP A 135 -13.19 -45.91 33.59
N HIS A 136 -13.48 -44.73 34.15
CA HIS A 136 -14.61 -43.86 33.80
C HIS A 136 -14.18 -42.52 33.17
N ALA A 137 -13.02 -42.45 32.50
CA ALA A 137 -12.57 -41.24 31.83
C ALA A 137 -13.61 -40.77 30.79
N LYS A 138 -14.03 -39.50 30.89
CA LYS A 138 -14.89 -38.84 29.91
C LYS A 138 -14.03 -38.07 28.90
N ASP A 139 -14.51 -38.00 27.66
CA ASP A 139 -13.83 -37.28 26.59
C ASP A 139 -14.19 -35.78 26.63
N ASP A 140 -13.61 -35.06 27.60
CA ASP A 140 -13.87 -33.64 27.82
C ASP A 140 -13.58 -32.80 26.56
N VAL A 141 -12.57 -33.19 25.77
CA VAL A 141 -12.20 -32.48 24.54
C VAL A 141 -13.30 -32.62 23.49
N LYS A 142 -13.87 -33.81 23.30
CA LYS A 142 -14.98 -34.02 22.37
C LYS A 142 -16.22 -33.23 22.79
N ASP A 143 -16.54 -33.23 24.08
CA ASP A 143 -17.70 -32.50 24.60
C ASP A 143 -17.51 -30.99 24.42
N LEU A 144 -16.30 -30.46 24.62
CA LEU A 144 -15.98 -29.06 24.33
C LEU A 144 -16.09 -28.74 22.83
N LEU A 145 -15.59 -29.61 21.96
CA LEU A 145 -15.68 -29.41 20.51
C LEU A 145 -17.13 -29.40 20.02
N LYS A 146 -17.99 -30.29 20.56
CA LYS A 146 -19.42 -30.30 20.28
C LYS A 146 -20.13 -29.05 20.79
N LYS A 147 -19.81 -28.58 21.99
CA LYS A 147 -20.34 -27.31 22.51
C LYS A 147 -19.99 -26.12 21.61
N ILE A 148 -18.78 -26.12 21.03
CA ILE A 148 -18.36 -25.08 20.06
C ILE A 148 -19.13 -25.22 18.74
N GLU A 149 -19.37 -26.45 18.27
CA GLU A 149 -20.18 -26.72 17.08
C GLU A 149 -21.64 -26.25 17.26
N ASP A 150 -22.22 -26.49 18.45
CA ASP A 150 -23.56 -26.05 18.83
C ASP A 150 -23.64 -24.53 19.12
N GLY A 151 -22.51 -23.82 19.11
CA GLY A 151 -22.43 -22.38 19.35
C GLY A 151 -22.62 -21.96 20.81
N GLN A 152 -22.41 -22.86 21.77
CA GLN A 152 -22.48 -22.54 23.20
C GLN A 152 -21.24 -21.78 23.67
N VAL A 153 -21.40 -21.00 24.75
CA VAL A 153 -20.31 -20.25 25.37
C VAL A 153 -19.38 -21.23 26.09
N VAL A 154 -18.09 -21.19 25.75
CA VAL A 154 -17.02 -22.00 26.34
C VAL A 154 -16.07 -21.08 27.12
N ASP A 155 -15.47 -21.60 28.19
CA ASP A 155 -14.51 -20.85 29.02
C ASP A 155 -13.25 -20.46 28.23
N ASP A 156 -12.71 -19.28 28.54
CA ASP A 156 -11.53 -18.75 27.85
C ASP A 156 -10.29 -19.64 28.02
N LYS A 157 -10.15 -20.36 29.14
CA LYS A 157 -9.03 -21.29 29.36
C LYS A 157 -9.10 -22.45 28.37
N ASP A 158 -10.29 -23.00 28.15
CA ASP A 158 -10.50 -24.11 27.22
C ASP A 158 -10.30 -23.66 25.77
N VAL A 159 -10.78 -22.47 25.42
CA VAL A 159 -10.55 -21.87 24.09
C VAL A 159 -9.05 -21.67 23.82
N THR A 160 -8.27 -21.18 24.80
CA THR A 160 -6.81 -21.03 24.61
C THR A 160 -6.09 -22.38 24.48
N MET A 161 -6.55 -23.40 25.21
CA MET A 161 -6.03 -24.77 25.11
C MET A 161 -6.30 -25.38 23.74
N LEU A 162 -7.53 -25.26 23.22
CA LEU A 162 -7.91 -25.75 21.90
C LEU A 162 -7.22 -24.99 20.76
N LYS A 163 -7.03 -23.66 20.90
CA LYS A 163 -6.23 -22.85 19.95
C LYS A 163 -4.78 -23.30 19.89
N LYS A 164 -4.13 -23.56 21.03
CA LYS A 164 -2.74 -24.08 21.07
C LYS A 164 -2.61 -25.41 20.35
N ARG A 165 -3.64 -26.25 20.42
CA ARG A 165 -3.71 -27.55 19.74
C ARG A 165 -4.16 -27.47 18.27
N LYS A 166 -4.48 -26.27 17.75
CA LYS A 166 -4.96 -26.02 16.38
C LYS A 166 -6.27 -26.75 16.01
N LEU A 167 -7.10 -27.04 17.01
CA LEU A 167 -8.41 -27.70 16.81
C LEU A 167 -9.51 -26.71 16.43
N ILE A 168 -9.30 -25.43 16.77
CA ILE A 168 -10.22 -24.34 16.48
C ILE A 168 -9.47 -23.17 15.85
N VAL A 169 -10.16 -22.46 14.97
CA VAL A 169 -9.71 -21.23 14.35
C VAL A 169 -10.69 -20.11 14.69
N LEU A 170 -10.15 -18.96 15.09
CA LEU A 170 -10.91 -17.74 15.25
C LEU A 170 -11.13 -17.15 13.87
N GLN A 171 -12.36 -17.19 13.36
CA GLN A 171 -12.73 -16.51 12.14
C GLN A 171 -13.34 -15.15 12.50
N THR A 172 -12.59 -14.09 12.28
CA THR A 172 -13.08 -12.71 12.41
C THR A 172 -13.73 -12.29 11.11
N SER A 173 -15.04 -12.17 11.12
CA SER A 173 -15.82 -11.57 10.03
C SER A 173 -16.02 -10.07 10.27
N LYS A 174 -15.79 -9.26 9.23
CA LYS A 174 -15.97 -7.80 9.27
C LYS A 174 -17.28 -7.44 8.59
N GLY A 175 -18.24 -7.00 9.37
CA GLY A 175 -19.52 -6.47 8.90
C GLY A 175 -19.57 -4.96 9.02
N TYR A 176 -20.63 -4.39 8.47
CA TYR A 176 -20.90 -2.96 8.50
C TYR A 176 -22.35 -2.73 8.93
N SER A 177 -22.56 -1.81 9.88
CA SER A 177 -23.87 -1.17 10.10
C SER A 177 -23.92 0.10 9.27
N LEU A 178 -25.02 0.31 8.56
CA LEU A 178 -25.20 1.41 7.62
C LEU A 178 -26.34 2.31 8.07
N ARG A 179 -26.08 3.61 8.11
CA ARG A 179 -27.08 4.65 8.34
C ARG A 179 -27.07 5.66 7.20
N LYS A 180 -28.15 6.41 7.04
CA LYS A 180 -28.21 7.52 6.09
C LYS A 180 -27.12 8.53 6.42
N GLY A 181 -26.28 8.84 5.44
CA GLY A 181 -25.29 9.90 5.54
C GLY A 181 -25.89 11.29 5.26
N PRO A 182 -25.11 12.36 5.44
CA PRO A 182 -25.57 13.73 5.23
C PRO A 182 -25.95 14.03 3.78
N ASN A 183 -25.29 13.40 2.80
CA ASN A 183 -25.55 13.58 1.37
C ASN A 183 -26.39 12.43 0.79
N PHE A 184 -27.24 11.80 1.61
CA PHE A 184 -28.06 10.68 1.14
C PHE A 184 -29.02 11.12 0.03
N ALA A 185 -28.95 10.43 -1.11
CA ALA A 185 -29.95 10.52 -2.17
C ALA A 185 -30.36 9.10 -2.63
N PRO A 186 -31.62 8.89 -3.07
CA PRO A 186 -32.11 7.57 -3.48
C PRO A 186 -31.35 6.99 -4.68
N GLU A 187 -30.86 7.86 -5.56
CA GLU A 187 -30.04 7.49 -6.71
C GLU A 187 -28.80 8.36 -6.74
N ARG A 188 -27.64 7.71 -6.86
CA ARG A 188 -26.36 8.40 -6.96
C ARG A 188 -26.15 8.89 -8.38
N LYS A 189 -26.12 10.21 -8.57
CA LYS A 189 -25.62 10.82 -9.79
C LYS A 189 -24.12 10.56 -9.92
N LYS A 190 -23.70 9.94 -11.01
CA LYS A 190 -22.27 9.75 -11.33
C LYS A 190 -21.77 11.00 -12.03
N PHE A 191 -20.91 11.75 -11.35
CA PHE A 191 -20.24 12.89 -11.95
C PHE A 191 -19.20 12.41 -12.96
N ALA A 192 -19.21 12.99 -14.16
CA ALA A 192 -18.16 12.73 -15.14
C ALA A 192 -16.86 13.41 -14.67
N THR A 193 -15.75 12.68 -14.67
CA THR A 193 -14.44 13.24 -14.31
C THR A 193 -13.89 14.07 -15.46
N ASP A 194 -13.98 13.55 -16.68
CA ASP A 194 -13.44 14.16 -17.88
C ASP A 194 -14.49 14.23 -18.98
N LEU A 195 -14.36 15.26 -19.81
CA LEU A 195 -15.15 15.39 -21.03
C LEU A 195 -14.56 14.47 -22.10
N THR A 196 -15.26 13.37 -22.40
CA THR A 196 -14.87 12.46 -23.48
C THR A 196 -15.41 12.91 -24.84
N ARG A 197 -14.83 12.36 -25.91
CA ARG A 197 -15.28 12.66 -27.28
C ARG A 197 -16.73 12.24 -27.51
N GLU A 198 -17.13 11.11 -26.94
CA GLU A 198 -18.49 10.56 -27.06
C GLU A 198 -19.51 11.53 -26.46
N HIS A 199 -19.22 12.15 -25.32
CA HIS A 199 -20.09 13.15 -24.69
C HIS A 199 -20.26 14.39 -25.56
N ILE A 200 -19.21 14.82 -26.28
CA ILE A 200 -19.26 15.97 -27.20
C ILE A 200 -20.13 15.65 -28.42
N VAL A 201 -19.94 14.47 -29.02
CA VAL A 201 -20.65 14.05 -30.23
C VAL A 201 -22.13 13.79 -29.96
N SER A 202 -22.45 13.16 -28.83
CA SER A 202 -23.84 12.89 -28.40
C SER A 202 -24.56 14.14 -27.91
N GLY A 203 -23.84 15.18 -27.49
CA GLY A 203 -24.41 16.39 -26.89
C GLY A 203 -24.80 16.24 -25.41
N GLU A 204 -24.53 15.08 -24.80
CA GLU A 204 -24.82 14.78 -23.39
C GLU A 204 -24.05 15.67 -22.41
N TRP A 205 -22.92 16.25 -22.85
CA TRP A 205 -22.08 17.13 -22.04
C TRP A 205 -22.82 18.35 -21.45
N LYS A 206 -23.95 18.75 -22.03
CA LYS A 206 -24.77 19.88 -21.54
C LYS A 206 -25.55 19.55 -20.26
N TYR A 207 -25.88 18.28 -20.05
CA TYR A 207 -26.70 17.82 -18.93
C TYR A 207 -25.91 17.00 -17.91
N LEU A 208 -24.68 16.60 -18.26
CA LEU A 208 -23.76 15.92 -17.35
C LEU A 208 -23.22 16.91 -16.31
N GLU A 209 -23.34 16.52 -15.04
CA GLU A 209 -22.69 17.21 -13.93
C GLU A 209 -21.23 16.71 -13.84
N PHE A 210 -20.26 17.63 -13.90
CA PHE A 210 -18.83 17.29 -13.80
C PHE A 210 -18.35 17.43 -12.36
N LYS A 211 -17.33 16.63 -12.01
CA LYS A 211 -16.66 16.79 -10.72
C LYS A 211 -15.81 18.07 -10.75
N ASP A 212 -15.89 18.88 -9.69
CA ASP A 212 -15.05 20.07 -9.55
C ASP A 212 -13.56 19.71 -9.60
N TYR A 213 -12.82 20.44 -10.43
CA TYR A 213 -11.40 20.25 -10.61
C TYR A 213 -10.64 20.87 -9.43
N ASN A 214 -9.83 20.06 -8.73
CA ASN A 214 -9.02 20.54 -7.63
C ASN A 214 -7.73 21.21 -8.16
N LEU A 215 -7.75 22.54 -8.26
CA LEU A 215 -6.61 23.34 -8.71
C LEU A 215 -5.44 23.33 -7.71
N ASP A 216 -5.70 23.09 -6.41
CA ASP A 216 -4.68 23.15 -5.36
C ASP A 216 -3.82 21.87 -5.31
N ALA A 217 -4.42 20.72 -5.63
CA ALA A 217 -3.74 19.42 -5.61
C ALA A 217 -2.95 19.11 -6.90
N ALA A 218 -3.18 19.88 -7.97
CA ALA A 218 -2.49 19.72 -9.23
C ALA A 218 -1.11 20.39 -9.16
N GLN A 219 -0.15 19.76 -8.48
CA GLN A 219 1.22 19.87 -8.98
C GLN A 219 1.19 19.29 -10.39
N GLU A 220 1.29 20.16 -11.39
CA GLU A 220 1.37 19.79 -12.80
C GLU A 220 2.28 18.57 -12.91
N GLN A 221 1.75 17.44 -13.39
CA GLN A 221 2.60 16.29 -13.67
C GLN A 221 3.70 16.80 -14.61
N PRO A 222 4.98 16.67 -14.23
CA PRO A 222 6.04 17.27 -15.01
C PRO A 222 5.96 16.68 -16.41
N ILE A 223 5.72 17.56 -17.39
CA ILE A 223 5.74 17.17 -18.80
C ILE A 223 7.11 16.55 -19.03
N GLN A 224 7.11 15.29 -19.49
CA GLN A 224 8.32 14.53 -19.78
C GLN A 224 9.01 15.18 -20.98
N SER A 225 9.78 16.23 -20.71
CA SER A 225 10.58 16.94 -21.70
C SER A 225 11.99 16.38 -21.71
N GLY A 226 12.65 16.42 -22.87
CA GLY A 226 14.06 16.05 -22.95
C GLY A 226 14.91 17.01 -22.10
N TYR A 227 15.74 16.47 -21.20
CA TYR A 227 16.63 17.27 -20.37
C TYR A 227 18.04 17.32 -20.96
N LEU A 228 18.59 18.52 -21.09
CA LEU A 228 20.03 18.69 -21.33
C LEU A 228 20.80 18.32 -20.07
N HIS A 229 21.89 17.56 -20.25
CA HIS A 229 22.80 17.24 -19.15
C HIS A 229 23.26 18.54 -18.45
N PRO A 230 23.23 18.62 -17.10
CA PRO A 230 23.52 19.87 -16.37
C PRO A 230 24.87 20.50 -16.73
N LEU A 231 25.89 19.67 -16.98
CA LEU A 231 27.21 20.13 -17.45
C LEU A 231 27.09 20.83 -18.81
N LEU A 232 26.47 20.19 -19.81
CA LEU A 232 26.30 20.78 -21.15
C LEU A 232 25.49 22.09 -21.09
N LYS A 233 24.51 22.19 -20.18
CA LYS A 233 23.76 23.42 -19.94
C LYS A 233 24.65 24.56 -19.42
N ALA A 234 25.64 24.27 -18.58
CA ALA A 234 26.61 25.24 -18.07
C ALA A 234 27.66 25.64 -19.13
N TRP A 235 28.12 24.69 -19.95
CA TRP A 235 29.09 24.94 -21.02
C TRP A 235 28.48 25.69 -22.22
N CYS A 236 27.27 25.32 -22.63
CA CYS A 236 26.50 26.04 -23.65
C CYS A 236 25.79 27.29 -23.10
N ALA A 237 25.94 27.61 -21.81
CA ALA A 237 25.38 28.84 -21.27
C ALA A 237 26.00 30.02 -22.03
N ARG A 238 25.16 30.77 -22.75
CA ARG A 238 25.52 32.01 -23.47
C ARG A 238 26.48 32.92 -22.68
N LYS A 239 26.45 32.86 -21.34
CA LYS A 239 27.38 33.58 -20.47
C LYS A 239 28.84 33.18 -20.72
N PHE A 240 29.21 31.89 -20.74
CA PHE A 240 30.61 31.47 -20.92
C PHE A 240 31.14 31.92 -22.28
N TRP A 241 30.43 31.60 -23.37
CA TRP A 241 30.81 32.05 -24.71
C TRP A 241 30.83 33.58 -24.84
N ARG A 242 29.93 34.31 -24.15
CA ARG A 242 29.96 35.78 -24.10
C ARG A 242 31.18 36.32 -23.34
N TYR A 243 31.59 35.69 -22.24
CA TYR A 243 32.82 36.08 -21.52
C TYR A 243 34.07 35.72 -22.32
N PHE A 244 34.10 34.53 -22.93
CA PHE A 244 35.19 34.06 -23.76
C PHE A 244 35.39 34.97 -24.98
N PHE A 245 34.34 35.27 -25.75
CA PHE A 245 34.44 36.20 -26.87
C PHE A 245 34.85 37.62 -26.42
N ARG A 246 34.34 38.09 -25.28
CA ARG A 246 34.75 39.39 -24.73
C ARG A 246 36.21 39.43 -24.29
N TRP A 247 36.74 38.31 -23.79
CA TRP A 247 38.14 38.18 -23.41
C TRP A 247 39.06 38.10 -24.63
N VAL A 248 38.70 37.31 -25.65
CA VAL A 248 39.45 37.23 -26.92
C VAL A 248 39.53 38.61 -27.59
N SER A 249 38.41 39.34 -27.66
CA SER A 249 38.37 40.69 -28.22
C SER A 249 39.31 41.68 -27.49
N ARG A 250 39.35 41.64 -26.15
CA ARG A 250 40.26 42.48 -25.34
C ARG A 250 41.74 42.14 -25.56
N ARG A 251 42.07 40.85 -25.70
CA ARG A 251 43.46 40.41 -25.91
C ARG A 251 43.98 40.82 -27.28
N CYS A 252 43.14 40.72 -28.32
CA CYS A 252 43.48 41.24 -29.65
C CYS A 252 43.72 42.76 -29.63
N GLN A 253 42.89 43.54 -28.93
CA GLN A 253 43.12 45.00 -28.79
C GLN A 253 44.44 45.32 -28.08
N GLN A 254 44.80 44.59 -27.01
CA GLN A 254 46.07 44.81 -26.31
C GLN A 254 47.30 44.53 -27.19
N ILE A 255 47.26 43.49 -28.03
CA ILE A 255 48.38 43.15 -28.93
C ILE A 255 48.55 44.21 -30.04
N ILE A 256 47.45 44.77 -30.54
CA ILE A 256 47.48 45.84 -31.54
C ILE A 256 48.06 47.12 -30.91
N LEU A 257 47.62 47.46 -29.69
CA LEU A 257 48.12 48.63 -28.96
C LEU A 257 49.60 48.49 -28.59
N SER A 258 50.06 47.31 -28.17
CA SER A 258 51.48 47.13 -27.81
C SER A 258 52.42 47.25 -29.02
N ARG A 259 52.01 46.75 -30.20
CA ARG A 259 52.77 46.94 -31.45
C ARG A 259 52.79 48.40 -31.90
N ALA A 260 51.68 49.13 -31.75
CA ALA A 260 51.63 50.56 -32.07
C ALA A 260 52.51 51.39 -31.13
N VAL A 261 52.50 51.11 -29.83
CA VAL A 261 53.31 51.81 -28.82
C VAL A 261 54.80 51.53 -29.00
N PHE A 262 55.18 50.29 -29.31
CA PHE A 262 56.58 49.96 -29.57
C PHE A 262 57.13 50.67 -30.81
N GLY A 263 56.33 50.78 -31.88
CA GLY A 263 56.72 51.54 -33.08
C GLY A 263 56.86 53.05 -32.84
N ILE A 264 56.07 53.63 -31.93
CA ILE A 264 56.15 55.06 -31.59
C ILE A 264 57.37 55.33 -30.68
N LEU A 265 57.67 54.45 -29.72
CA LEU A 265 58.79 54.61 -28.80
C LEU A 265 60.17 54.50 -29.47
N THR A 266 60.33 53.61 -30.45
CA THR A 266 61.60 53.50 -31.20
C THR A 266 61.87 54.73 -32.06
N HIS A 267 60.83 55.39 -32.57
CA HIS A 267 60.98 56.60 -33.37
C HIS A 267 61.30 57.85 -32.53
N TYR A 268 60.92 57.85 -31.24
CA TYR A 268 61.09 59.00 -30.34
C TYR A 268 62.40 58.98 -29.52
N PHE A 269 63.01 57.81 -29.30
CA PHE A 269 64.27 57.69 -28.54
C PHE A 269 65.52 58.20 -29.28
N ASN A 270 65.39 58.66 -30.53
CA ASN A 270 66.51 59.19 -31.31
C ASN A 270 66.67 60.73 -31.20
N HIS A 271 65.82 61.43 -30.45
CA HIS A 271 65.93 62.89 -30.29
C HIS A 271 65.82 63.34 -28.82
N ASN A 272 66.93 63.87 -28.31
CA ASN A 272 67.15 64.41 -26.95
C ASN A 272 66.13 65.47 -26.52
N ASN A 273 65.43 65.23 -25.40
CA ASN A 273 65.17 66.23 -24.34
C ASN A 273 64.47 65.58 -23.13
N THR A 274 65.19 65.46 -22.02
CA THR A 274 64.85 64.67 -20.83
C THR A 274 63.63 65.19 -20.04
N LEU A 275 63.24 66.46 -20.16
CA LEU A 275 62.03 66.97 -19.48
C LEU A 275 60.71 66.62 -20.19
N ARG A 276 60.71 66.33 -21.50
CA ARG A 276 59.48 65.89 -22.20
C ARG A 276 59.16 64.42 -21.98
N VAL A 277 60.19 63.61 -21.71
CA VAL A 277 60.05 62.17 -21.44
C VAL A 277 59.22 61.91 -20.17
N ILE A 278 59.43 62.71 -19.12
CA ILE A 278 58.71 62.57 -17.83
C ILE A 278 57.24 62.98 -17.97
N HIS A 279 56.95 64.08 -18.68
CA HIS A 279 55.57 64.50 -18.94
C HIS A 279 54.83 63.53 -19.89
N MET A 280 55.52 62.94 -20.86
CA MET A 280 54.89 61.98 -21.77
C MET A 280 54.64 60.63 -21.10
N ILE A 281 55.54 60.14 -20.22
CA ILE A 281 55.30 58.94 -19.40
C ILE A 281 54.13 59.17 -18.44
N HIS A 282 54.01 60.36 -17.85
CA HIS A 282 52.88 60.71 -16.99
C HIS A 282 51.55 60.81 -17.76
N PHE A 283 51.57 61.29 -19.01
CA PHE A 283 50.40 61.29 -19.90
C PHE A 283 50.04 59.86 -20.37
N PHE A 284 51.04 59.02 -20.64
CA PHE A 284 50.85 57.62 -21.03
C PHE A 284 50.30 56.76 -19.87
N LEU A 285 50.76 56.98 -18.63
CA LEU A 285 50.16 56.34 -17.44
C LEU A 285 48.70 56.77 -17.24
N LYS A 286 48.36 58.02 -17.58
CA LYS A 286 46.98 58.53 -17.55
C LYS A 286 46.10 57.94 -18.66
N PHE A 287 46.67 57.62 -19.82
CA PHE A 287 45.95 57.00 -20.94
C PHE A 287 45.74 55.48 -20.74
N LEU A 288 46.67 54.81 -20.03
CA LEU A 288 46.54 53.39 -19.64
C LEU A 288 45.51 53.15 -18.51
N LEU A 289 45.10 54.21 -17.80
CA LEU A 289 44.19 54.16 -16.64
C LEU A 289 42.78 54.74 -16.90
N LEU A 290 42.39 54.97 -18.16
CA LEU A 290 41.02 55.36 -18.50
C LEU A 290 40.22 54.18 -19.07
N PRO A 291 39.26 53.61 -18.33
CA PRO A 291 38.38 52.57 -18.84
C PRO A 291 37.23 53.24 -19.61
N GLY A 292 37.24 53.20 -20.94
CA GLY A 292 36.12 53.76 -21.69
C GLY A 292 36.09 53.52 -23.19
N ASN A 293 35.14 52.67 -23.61
CA ASN A 293 34.30 52.89 -24.79
C ASN A 293 34.95 53.09 -26.16
N TYR A 294 35.53 52.02 -26.72
CA TYR A 294 35.60 51.86 -28.18
C TYR A 294 35.41 50.39 -28.57
N LEU A 295 34.15 49.94 -28.64
CA LEU A 295 33.67 48.90 -29.56
C LEU A 295 32.12 48.84 -29.59
N LYS A 296 31.46 49.99 -29.78
CA LYS A 296 30.22 50.06 -30.57
C LYS A 296 30.71 50.25 -32.00
N ILE A 297 30.17 49.51 -32.97
CA ILE A 297 30.66 49.33 -34.36
C ILE A 297 31.53 48.06 -34.49
N MET A 298 30.88 46.90 -34.53
CA MET A 298 31.27 45.66 -35.24
C MET A 298 30.43 44.52 -34.65
N PHE A 299 29.13 44.50 -34.98
CA PHE A 299 28.26 43.31 -35.11
C PHE A 299 26.83 43.84 -35.32
N ARG A 300 26.61 44.38 -36.53
CA ARG A 300 25.30 44.59 -37.12
C ARG A 300 25.18 43.54 -38.22
N LYS A 301 24.71 42.36 -37.85
CA LYS A 301 24.01 41.31 -38.62
C LYS A 301 24.05 40.02 -37.81
#